data_AF-A4X6I7-F1
#
_entry.id   AF-A4X6I7-F1
#
_cell.length_a   1.000
_cell.length_b   1.000
_cell.length_c   1.000
_cell.angle_alpha   90.00
_cell.angle_beta   90.00
_cell.angle_gamma   90.00
#
_symmetry.space_group_name_H-M   'P 1'
#
loop_
_entity.id
_entity.type
_entity.pdbx_description
1 polymer ?
#
loop_
_entity_poly.entity_id
_entity_poly.type
_entity_poly.pdbx_seq_one_letter_code
_entity_poly.pdbx_strand_id
1 'polypeptide(L)'
;MTSGWARRRTRVRGLLPRCALAVLVALTTAPAAAAAKEPTPGLSQSIAADQPLATGRAELGAGHIDLGPRYVNDRWTLLIHDGTQAQPVWRDPDETVLRVSDAALQTVPDDPAYAFLGVDAGKQVYVVPQVQNPDVVWLGWNTQDPRVMQSIDRGVTLSLLGVDGPGTLTTYLQSGNFAAPEPLWRSVEPKAQPFWAEVNTHTHANWVFTAPGVYLIAVQVSANLIGGETVSATRMLRFAVGDGTSVDEAYAATADVPGSAEQASPASDRAEDGKPAGESTTLLLAVMVALTVLLATGLVLLLLRGRRAKRQAEREGGTSLSGGDR
;
A
#
# COMPACT_ATOMS: atom_id res chain seq x y z
N MET A 1 55.87 -36.05 -50.88
CA MET A 1 57.24 -36.60 -51.05
C MET A 1 58.19 -35.41 -51.15
N THR A 2 58.77 -35.01 -50.01
CA THR A 2 60.23 -35.06 -49.70
C THR A 2 61.05 -34.06 -50.54
N SER A 3 61.32 -32.85 -50.03
CA SER A 3 62.40 -32.46 -49.09
C SER A 3 63.79 -32.30 -49.72
N GLY A 4 64.36 -31.09 -49.60
CA GLY A 4 65.81 -30.82 -49.67
C GLY A 4 66.09 -29.55 -48.88
N TRP A 5 66.72 -29.57 -47.71
CA TRP A 5 68.11 -29.83 -47.30
C TRP A 5 68.82 -28.51 -46.92
N ALA A 6 69.53 -28.58 -45.80
CA ALA A 6 70.02 -27.47 -45.00
C ALA A 6 71.45 -27.02 -45.36
N ARG A 7 71.87 -25.82 -44.90
CA ARG A 7 73.22 -25.48 -44.38
C ARG A 7 73.23 -24.10 -43.72
N ARG A 8 73.47 -24.04 -42.39
CA ARG A 8 74.69 -23.55 -41.67
C ARG A 8 75.10 -22.10 -42.01
N ARG A 9 74.88 -21.14 -41.10
CA ARG A 9 75.67 -20.71 -39.91
C ARG A 9 76.82 -19.75 -40.24
N THR A 10 76.70 -18.53 -39.71
CA THR A 10 77.83 -17.68 -39.28
C THR A 10 77.39 -16.80 -38.11
N ARG A 11 78.16 -16.82 -37.02
CA ARG A 11 78.08 -15.92 -35.85
C ARG A 11 79.33 -15.04 -35.84
N VAL A 12 79.19 -13.73 -35.61
CA VAL A 12 80.13 -12.84 -34.88
C VAL A 12 79.32 -11.60 -34.43
N ARG A 13 78.96 -11.47 -33.14
CA ARG A 13 79.51 -10.58 -32.09
C ARG A 13 79.63 -9.08 -32.43
N GLY A 14 78.92 -8.25 -31.65
CA GLY A 14 79.14 -6.81 -31.49
C GLY A 14 78.15 -6.21 -30.48
N LEU A 15 78.66 -5.52 -29.45
CA LEU A 15 77.93 -5.00 -28.28
C LEU A 15 77.13 -3.70 -28.55
N LEU A 16 76.03 -3.57 -27.78
CA LEU A 16 75.18 -2.42 -27.38
C LEU A 16 75.89 -1.05 -27.24
N PRO A 17 75.20 0.14 -27.31
CA PRO A 17 74.06 0.44 -26.43
C PRO A 17 72.95 1.44 -26.88
N ARG A 18 71.80 1.29 -26.17
CA ARG A 18 70.86 2.31 -25.65
C ARG A 18 70.22 3.32 -26.62
N CYS A 19 68.91 3.14 -26.84
CA CYS A 19 67.88 4.16 -26.63
C CYS A 19 66.54 3.44 -26.35
N ALA A 20 66.07 3.50 -25.11
CA ALA A 20 64.78 2.97 -24.71
C ALA A 20 63.70 3.99 -25.10
N LEU A 21 62.80 3.62 -26.03
CA LEU A 21 61.60 4.38 -26.35
C LEU A 21 60.46 3.79 -25.50
N ALA A 22 60.06 4.52 -24.46
CA ALA A 22 58.87 4.20 -23.69
C ALA A 22 57.63 4.62 -24.50
N VAL A 23 56.83 3.64 -24.95
CA VAL A 23 55.52 3.88 -25.54
C VAL A 23 54.50 3.95 -24.41
N LEU A 24 53.98 5.15 -24.12
CA LEU A 24 52.79 5.31 -23.30
C LEU A 24 51.57 4.87 -24.13
N VAL A 25 50.95 3.75 -23.76
CA VAL A 25 49.61 3.38 -24.23
C VAL A 25 48.60 4.10 -23.34
N ALA A 26 47.97 5.15 -23.85
CA ALA A 26 46.81 5.75 -23.23
C ALA A 26 45.59 4.84 -23.46
N LEU A 27 45.24 4.03 -22.45
CA LEU A 27 43.98 3.31 -22.39
C LEU A 27 42.87 4.32 -22.08
N THR A 28 42.17 4.79 -23.11
CA THR A 28 40.91 5.53 -22.93
C THR A 28 39.82 4.51 -22.59
N THR A 29 39.56 4.33 -21.30
CA THR A 29 38.37 3.61 -20.85
C THR A 29 37.16 4.53 -21.05
N ALA A 30 36.42 4.34 -22.14
CA ALA A 30 35.06 4.87 -22.22
C ALA A 30 34.23 4.19 -21.12
N PRO A 31 33.46 4.93 -20.30
CA PRO A 31 32.55 4.29 -19.36
C PRO A 31 31.50 3.56 -20.19
N ALA A 32 31.44 2.23 -20.06
CA ALA A 32 30.29 1.47 -20.52
C ALA A 32 29.07 2.05 -19.81
N ALA A 33 28.13 2.61 -20.57
CA ALA A 33 26.83 2.98 -20.03
C ALA A 33 26.25 1.73 -19.37
N ALA A 34 26.14 1.74 -18.05
CA ALA A 34 25.49 0.68 -17.31
C ALA A 34 24.06 0.60 -17.84
N ALA A 35 23.73 -0.49 -18.53
CA ALA A 35 22.34 -0.84 -18.77
C ALA A 35 21.65 -0.84 -17.40
N ALA A 36 20.66 0.02 -17.23
CA ALA A 36 19.84 0.04 -16.04
C ALA A 36 19.24 -1.36 -15.87
N LYS A 37 19.66 -2.08 -14.82
CA LYS A 37 18.99 -3.31 -14.42
C LYS A 37 17.54 -2.94 -14.14
N GLU A 38 16.60 -3.64 -14.77
CA GLU A 38 15.21 -3.60 -14.34
C GLU A 38 15.16 -3.88 -12.83
N PRO A 39 14.46 -3.03 -12.04
CA PRO A 39 14.39 -3.24 -10.61
C PRO A 39 13.71 -4.58 -10.37
N THR A 40 14.40 -5.48 -9.66
CA THR A 40 13.80 -6.70 -9.16
C THR A 40 12.76 -6.28 -8.11
N PRO A 41 11.46 -6.59 -8.27
CA PRO A 41 10.47 -6.31 -7.25
C PRO A 41 10.76 -7.20 -6.05
N GLY A 42 11.49 -6.68 -5.08
CA GLY A 42 11.76 -7.35 -3.83
C GLY A 42 10.68 -7.00 -2.82
N LEU A 43 10.48 -7.87 -1.83
CA LEU A 43 9.71 -7.57 -0.60
C LEU A 43 10.24 -6.36 0.18
N SER A 44 11.38 -5.78 -0.24
CA SER A 44 12.03 -4.60 0.33
C SER A 44 11.54 -3.32 -0.34
N GLN A 45 10.23 -3.11 -0.38
CA GLN A 45 9.66 -1.83 -0.81
C GLN A 45 9.94 -0.73 0.22
N SER A 46 10.19 0.49 -0.29
CA SER A 46 10.14 1.71 0.50
C SER A 46 9.45 2.81 -0.33
N ILE A 47 8.46 3.47 0.27
CA ILE A 47 7.72 4.57 -0.35
C ILE A 47 8.43 5.88 -0.02
N ALA A 48 8.85 6.62 -1.06
CA ALA A 48 9.38 7.96 -0.85
C ALA A 48 8.24 8.98 -0.69
N ALA A 49 8.44 9.97 0.19
CA ALA A 49 7.42 10.96 0.53
C ALA A 49 7.02 11.82 -0.67
N ASP A 50 7.96 12.08 -1.58
CA ASP A 50 7.82 12.93 -2.76
C ASP A 50 7.40 12.18 -4.03
N GLN A 51 7.05 10.89 -3.94
CA GLN A 51 6.51 10.16 -5.09
C GLN A 51 5.30 10.90 -5.69
N PRO A 52 5.26 11.08 -7.02
CA PRO A 52 4.26 11.91 -7.65
C PRO A 52 2.90 11.23 -7.66
N LEU A 53 1.84 12.05 -7.68
CA LEU A 53 0.51 11.63 -8.08
C LEU A 53 0.40 11.75 -9.60
N ALA A 54 0.30 10.62 -10.30
CA ALA A 54 0.04 10.61 -11.73
C ALA A 54 -1.45 10.87 -11.98
N THR A 55 -1.73 11.63 -13.03
CA THR A 55 -3.08 12.03 -13.45
C THR A 55 -3.44 11.40 -14.79
N GLY A 56 -4.73 11.21 -15.03
CA GLY A 56 -5.25 10.68 -16.27
C GLY A 56 -5.37 9.16 -16.27
N ARG A 57 -6.11 8.66 -17.25
CA ARG A 57 -6.46 7.25 -17.35
C ARG A 57 -5.24 6.35 -17.49
N ALA A 58 -5.22 5.25 -16.72
CA ALA A 58 -4.22 4.19 -16.84
C ALA A 58 -4.84 2.80 -16.73
N GLU A 59 -4.39 1.89 -17.59
CA GLU A 59 -4.61 0.45 -17.45
C GLU A 59 -3.33 -0.20 -16.93
N LEU A 60 -3.44 -0.96 -15.83
CA LEU A 60 -2.32 -1.70 -15.25
C LEU A 60 -2.60 -3.20 -15.37
N GLY A 61 -1.82 -3.91 -16.19
CA GLY A 61 -2.03 -5.35 -16.46
C GLY A 61 -0.98 -6.30 -15.91
N ALA A 62 0.18 -5.78 -15.50
CA ALA A 62 1.26 -6.57 -14.91
C ALA A 62 2.14 -5.72 -14.00
N GLY A 63 2.83 -6.38 -13.07
CA GLY A 63 3.83 -5.73 -12.21
C GLY A 63 3.31 -5.38 -10.81
N HIS A 64 4.17 -4.72 -10.03
CA HIS A 64 3.96 -4.48 -8.60
C HIS A 64 2.95 -3.36 -8.36
N ILE A 65 1.85 -3.67 -7.66
CA ILE A 65 0.74 -2.76 -7.41
C ILE A 65 0.24 -2.95 -5.99
N ASP A 66 0.09 -1.87 -5.24
CA ASP A 66 -0.49 -1.92 -3.88
C ASP A 66 -1.62 -0.90 -3.70
N LEU A 67 -2.61 -1.27 -2.92
CA LEU A 67 -3.56 -0.34 -2.34
C LEU A 67 -2.93 0.29 -1.09
N GLY A 68 -2.93 1.62 -0.99
CA GLY A 68 -2.32 2.28 0.17
C GLY A 68 -3.03 3.58 0.55
N PRO A 69 -3.22 3.84 1.85
CA PRO A 69 -3.64 5.15 2.29
C PRO A 69 -2.53 6.18 2.02
N ARG A 70 -2.91 7.41 1.69
CA ARG A 70 -2.00 8.55 1.55
C ARG A 70 -2.75 9.83 1.84
N TYR A 71 -2.03 10.86 2.29
CA TYR A 71 -2.59 12.20 2.35
C TYR A 71 -2.38 12.92 1.02
N VAL A 72 -3.45 13.40 0.41
CA VAL A 72 -3.42 14.28 -0.78
C VAL A 72 -4.13 15.57 -0.42
N ASN A 73 -3.43 16.70 -0.52
CA ASN A 73 -3.95 18.01 -0.11
C ASN A 73 -4.54 17.98 1.31
N ASP A 74 -3.80 17.38 2.25
CA ASP A 74 -4.18 17.15 3.65
C ASP A 74 -5.43 16.29 3.90
N ARG A 75 -5.96 15.63 2.86
CA ARG A 75 -7.07 14.68 2.99
C ARG A 75 -6.57 13.25 2.99
N TRP A 76 -7.04 12.45 3.94
CA TRP A 76 -6.86 11.00 3.95
C TRP A 76 -7.63 10.39 2.78
N THR A 77 -6.93 9.61 1.94
CA THR A 77 -7.51 8.90 0.81
C THR A 77 -6.89 7.52 0.67
N LEU A 78 -7.57 6.62 -0.05
CA LEU A 78 -7.00 5.39 -0.58
C LEU A 78 -6.55 5.64 -2.02
N LEU A 79 -5.36 5.16 -2.39
CA LEU A 79 -4.82 5.27 -3.75
C LEU A 79 -4.22 3.94 -4.19
N ILE A 80 -3.91 3.86 -5.48
CA ILE A 80 -3.12 2.77 -6.06
C ILE A 80 -1.67 3.24 -6.15
N HIS A 81 -0.77 2.53 -5.49
CA HIS A 81 0.66 2.66 -5.72
C HIS A 81 1.04 1.80 -6.93
N ASP A 82 1.50 2.45 -7.99
CA ASP A 82 1.95 1.85 -9.24
C ASP A 82 3.48 1.75 -9.22
N GLY A 83 3.97 0.56 -8.90
CA GLY A 83 5.38 0.17 -8.94
C GLY A 83 5.82 -0.46 -10.27
N THR A 84 5.02 -0.35 -11.33
CA THR A 84 5.30 -1.00 -12.63
C THR A 84 6.40 -0.29 -13.42
N GLN A 85 6.71 0.96 -13.08
CA GLN A 85 7.72 1.78 -13.73
C GLN A 85 8.95 1.96 -12.84
N ALA A 86 10.09 2.30 -13.46
CA ALA A 86 11.32 2.59 -12.73
C ALA A 86 11.17 3.75 -11.70
N GLN A 87 10.23 4.66 -11.95
CA GLN A 87 9.79 5.68 -11.00
C GLN A 87 8.36 5.37 -10.58
N PRO A 88 8.14 4.80 -9.39
CA PRO A 88 6.81 4.51 -8.90
C PRO A 88 5.98 5.77 -8.69
N VAL A 89 4.68 5.68 -8.94
CA VAL A 89 3.73 6.78 -8.83
C VAL A 89 2.50 6.35 -8.03
N TRP A 90 1.77 7.32 -7.48
CA TRP A 90 0.43 7.08 -6.95
C TRP A 90 -0.62 7.44 -8.00
N ARG A 91 -1.71 6.70 -8.06
CA ARG A 91 -2.81 6.90 -9.01
C ARG A 91 -4.15 6.93 -8.30
N ASP A 92 -5.07 7.71 -8.85
CA ASP A 92 -6.47 7.70 -8.44
C ASP A 92 -7.15 6.41 -8.92
N PRO A 93 -7.83 5.64 -8.02
CA PRO A 93 -8.65 4.49 -8.42
C PRO A 93 -9.76 4.81 -9.44
N ASP A 94 -10.24 6.06 -9.50
CA ASP A 94 -11.26 6.47 -10.48
C ASP A 94 -10.72 6.62 -11.90
N GLU A 95 -9.41 6.83 -12.05
CA GLU A 95 -8.74 6.92 -13.35
C GLU A 95 -7.99 5.63 -13.71
N THR A 96 -8.01 4.61 -12.85
CA THR A 96 -7.18 3.41 -13.03
C THR A 96 -8.03 2.16 -13.20
N VAL A 97 -7.74 1.36 -14.24
CA VAL A 97 -8.30 0.01 -14.43
C VAL A 97 -7.20 -1.01 -14.17
N LEU A 98 -7.48 -1.98 -13.31
CA LEU A 98 -6.64 -3.14 -13.06
C LEU A 98 -7.05 -4.26 -14.01
N ARG A 99 -6.19 -4.59 -14.97
CA ARG A 99 -6.38 -5.67 -15.92
C ARG A 99 -5.94 -6.99 -15.29
N VAL A 100 -6.84 -7.96 -15.27
CA VAL A 100 -6.52 -9.35 -14.92
C VAL A 100 -6.64 -10.16 -16.20
N SER A 101 -5.53 -10.35 -16.91
CA SER A 101 -5.50 -11.03 -18.21
C SER A 101 -5.79 -12.53 -18.11
N ASP A 102 -5.91 -13.20 -19.25
CA ASP A 102 -6.05 -14.67 -19.31
C ASP A 102 -4.79 -15.39 -18.80
N ALA A 103 -3.64 -14.70 -18.69
CA ALA A 103 -2.45 -15.21 -18.01
C ALA A 103 -2.66 -15.48 -16.51
N ALA A 104 -3.72 -14.93 -15.92
CA ALA A 104 -4.13 -15.19 -14.54
C ALA A 104 -5.00 -16.45 -14.39
N LEU A 105 -5.38 -17.14 -15.47
CA LEU A 105 -6.21 -18.34 -15.38
C LEU A 105 -5.48 -19.46 -14.63
N GLN A 106 -6.14 -19.97 -13.58
CA GLN A 106 -5.67 -21.11 -12.81
C GLN A 106 -6.82 -22.09 -12.55
N THR A 107 -6.45 -23.36 -12.44
CA THR A 107 -7.37 -24.43 -12.08
C THR A 107 -7.60 -24.45 -10.57
N VAL A 108 -8.85 -24.46 -10.13
CA VAL A 108 -9.21 -24.64 -8.72
C VAL A 108 -8.64 -25.96 -8.20
N PRO A 109 -7.84 -25.96 -7.11
CA PRO A 109 -7.26 -27.18 -6.55
C PRO A 109 -8.31 -28.20 -6.11
N ASP A 110 -8.03 -29.48 -6.30
CA ASP A 110 -8.79 -30.59 -5.71
C ASP A 110 -8.34 -30.85 -4.27
N ASP A 111 -8.52 -29.82 -3.43
CA ASP A 111 -8.18 -29.84 -2.01
C ASP A 111 -9.32 -29.18 -1.21
N PRO A 112 -9.94 -29.88 -0.24
CA PRO A 112 -11.00 -29.32 0.61
C PRO A 112 -10.63 -28.00 1.30
N ALA A 113 -9.35 -27.71 1.49
CA ALA A 113 -8.89 -26.44 2.04
C ALA A 113 -9.31 -25.22 1.18
N TYR A 114 -9.60 -25.41 -0.11
CA TYR A 114 -10.02 -24.36 -1.04
C TYR A 114 -11.54 -24.28 -1.25
N ALA A 115 -12.34 -25.08 -0.51
CA ALA A 115 -13.80 -25.08 -0.64
C ALA A 115 -14.45 -23.70 -0.36
N PHE A 116 -13.76 -22.80 0.36
CA PHE A 116 -14.24 -21.43 0.62
C PHE A 116 -14.40 -20.57 -0.64
N LEU A 117 -13.74 -20.94 -1.75
CA LEU A 117 -13.89 -20.29 -3.05
C LEU A 117 -15.31 -20.47 -3.63
N GLY A 118 -16.02 -21.53 -3.21
CA GLY A 118 -17.37 -21.82 -3.70
C GLY A 118 -17.40 -22.22 -5.18
N VAL A 119 -16.29 -22.75 -5.71
CA VAL A 119 -16.16 -23.26 -7.08
C VAL A 119 -15.68 -24.70 -7.04
N ASP A 120 -16.25 -25.56 -7.88
CA ASP A 120 -15.84 -26.96 -7.99
C ASP A 120 -14.37 -27.09 -8.39
N ALA A 121 -13.70 -28.10 -7.83
CA ALA A 121 -12.34 -28.47 -8.22
C ALA A 121 -12.24 -28.73 -9.74
N GLY A 122 -11.11 -28.37 -10.34
CA GLY A 122 -10.87 -28.55 -11.76
C GLY A 122 -11.48 -27.47 -12.68
N LYS A 123 -12.29 -26.55 -12.14
CA LYS A 123 -12.78 -25.37 -12.90
C LYS A 123 -11.67 -24.31 -13.04
N GLN A 124 -11.79 -23.48 -14.07
CA GLN A 124 -10.91 -22.34 -14.29
C GLN A 124 -11.44 -21.10 -13.59
N VAL A 125 -10.56 -20.36 -12.93
CA VAL A 125 -10.82 -19.06 -12.30
C VAL A 125 -9.64 -18.12 -12.59
N TYR A 126 -9.85 -16.80 -12.51
CA TYR A 126 -8.76 -15.83 -12.67
C TYR A 126 -8.16 -15.54 -11.29
N VAL A 127 -6.86 -15.77 -11.14
CA VAL A 127 -6.14 -15.59 -9.88
C VAL A 127 -5.02 -14.59 -10.06
N VAL A 128 -5.16 -13.41 -9.43
CA VAL A 128 -4.04 -12.53 -9.13
C VAL A 128 -3.27 -13.17 -7.97
N PRO A 129 -2.02 -13.63 -8.17
CA PRO A 129 -1.36 -14.47 -7.19
C PRO A 129 -0.65 -13.66 -6.11
N GLN A 130 -0.63 -14.18 -4.88
CA GLN A 130 0.17 -13.64 -3.78
C GLN A 130 1.68 -13.70 -4.08
N VAL A 131 2.12 -14.76 -4.76
CA VAL A 131 3.48 -14.88 -5.27
C VAL A 131 3.54 -14.28 -6.66
N GLN A 132 4.50 -13.41 -6.91
CA GLN A 132 4.57 -12.67 -8.17
C GLN A 132 4.58 -13.61 -9.39
N ASN A 133 3.64 -13.34 -10.31
CA ASN A 133 3.69 -13.78 -11.70
C ASN A 133 4.00 -12.54 -12.56
N PRO A 134 5.07 -12.54 -13.38
CA PRO A 134 5.46 -11.36 -14.17
C PRO A 134 4.42 -10.94 -15.21
N ASP A 135 3.50 -11.84 -15.60
CA ASP A 135 2.50 -11.60 -16.65
C ASP A 135 1.13 -11.14 -16.09
N VAL A 136 1.03 -10.99 -14.77
CA VAL A 136 -0.20 -10.61 -14.05
C VAL A 136 0.10 -9.46 -13.10
N VAL A 137 -0.90 -8.61 -12.84
CA VAL A 137 -0.79 -7.64 -11.74
C VAL A 137 -0.43 -8.35 -10.44
N TRP A 138 0.54 -7.83 -9.70
CA TRP A 138 0.90 -8.34 -8.38
C TRP A 138 0.30 -7.42 -7.34
N LEU A 139 -0.94 -7.71 -6.96
CA LEU A 139 -1.79 -6.80 -6.18
C LEU A 139 -1.70 -7.08 -4.68
N GLY A 140 -1.42 -6.03 -3.91
CA GLY A 140 -1.33 -6.08 -2.46
C GLY A 140 -1.89 -4.83 -1.79
N TRP A 141 -1.48 -4.63 -0.54
CA TRP A 141 -1.68 -3.40 0.19
C TRP A 141 -0.39 -2.99 0.90
N ASN A 142 -0.22 -1.68 1.09
CA ASN A 142 0.89 -1.12 1.85
C ASN A 142 0.42 -0.03 2.82
N THR A 143 1.12 0.11 3.94
CA THR A 143 0.92 1.17 4.95
C THR A 143 2.23 1.93 5.21
N GLN A 144 3.09 1.99 4.19
CA GLN A 144 4.47 2.47 4.28
C GLN A 144 4.66 3.91 3.80
N ASP A 145 3.59 4.61 3.42
CA ASP A 145 3.67 6.05 3.13
C ASP A 145 4.25 6.79 4.35
N PRO A 146 5.33 7.59 4.19
CA PRO A 146 6.03 8.19 5.34
C PRO A 146 5.14 9.07 6.21
N ARG A 147 4.19 9.80 5.61
CA ARG A 147 3.28 10.67 6.36
C ARG A 147 2.24 9.84 7.09
N VAL A 148 1.68 8.82 6.45
CA VAL A 148 0.78 7.86 7.12
C VAL A 148 1.43 7.22 8.33
N MET A 149 2.66 6.70 8.17
CA MET A 149 3.41 6.06 9.27
C MET A 149 3.64 6.98 10.47
N GLN A 150 3.77 8.29 10.22
CA GLN A 150 3.97 9.29 11.27
C GLN A 150 2.67 9.77 11.92
N SER A 151 1.51 9.55 11.27
CA SER A 151 0.23 10.11 11.71
C SER A 151 -0.70 9.11 12.40
N ILE A 152 -0.62 7.82 12.04
CA ILE A 152 -1.51 6.78 12.58
C ILE A 152 -0.92 6.15 13.84
N ASP A 153 -1.79 5.71 14.75
CA ASP A 153 -1.37 5.12 16.04
C ASP A 153 -0.71 3.74 15.85
N ARG A 154 -1.39 2.82 15.15
CA ARG A 154 -0.93 1.41 15.06
C ARG A 154 -1.04 0.77 13.67
N GLY A 155 -1.95 1.24 12.83
CA GLY A 155 -2.26 0.57 11.57
C GLY A 155 -3.59 1.03 11.00
N VAL A 156 -4.07 0.29 10.02
CA VAL A 156 -5.29 0.58 9.30
C VAL A 156 -6.21 -0.63 9.26
N THR A 157 -7.51 -0.36 9.15
CA THR A 157 -8.51 -1.37 8.81
C THR A 157 -8.88 -1.21 7.35
N LEU A 158 -8.72 -2.29 6.57
CA LEU A 158 -9.20 -2.40 5.20
C LEU A 158 -10.52 -3.17 5.21
N SER A 159 -11.56 -2.61 4.60
CA SER A 159 -12.90 -3.22 4.57
C SER A 159 -13.42 -3.35 3.15
N LEU A 160 -13.84 -4.56 2.77
CA LEU A 160 -14.69 -4.75 1.59
C LEU A 160 -16.11 -4.31 1.95
N LEU A 161 -16.65 -3.34 1.21
CA LEU A 161 -18.01 -2.85 1.40
C LEU A 161 -19.02 -3.46 0.42
N GLY A 162 -18.55 -3.87 -0.75
CA GLY A 162 -19.39 -4.48 -1.79
C GLY A 162 -18.61 -4.74 -3.06
N VAL A 163 -19.14 -5.64 -3.88
CA VAL A 163 -18.64 -5.97 -5.22
C VAL A 163 -19.83 -6.02 -6.17
N ASP A 164 -19.73 -5.31 -7.28
CA ASP A 164 -20.58 -5.48 -8.45
C ASP A 164 -19.76 -6.13 -9.56
N GLY A 165 -20.31 -7.17 -10.20
CA GLY A 165 -19.61 -7.91 -11.25
C GLY A 165 -20.28 -9.25 -11.60
N PRO A 166 -19.83 -9.92 -12.68
CA PRO A 166 -20.49 -11.10 -13.24
C PRO A 166 -20.27 -12.40 -12.44
N GLY A 167 -19.38 -12.38 -11.46
CA GLY A 167 -19.07 -13.52 -10.61
C GLY A 167 -18.70 -13.09 -9.20
N THR A 168 -18.07 -13.99 -8.47
CA THR A 168 -17.60 -13.74 -7.11
C THR A 168 -16.15 -13.28 -7.08
N LEU A 169 -15.83 -12.42 -6.12
CA LEU A 169 -14.48 -12.08 -5.71
C LEU A 169 -14.18 -12.78 -4.38
N THR A 170 -13.01 -13.41 -4.28
CA THR A 170 -12.45 -13.85 -2.99
C THR A 170 -10.99 -13.41 -2.88
N THR A 171 -10.61 -12.80 -1.75
CA THR A 171 -9.21 -12.56 -1.40
C THR A 171 -8.79 -13.48 -0.25
N TYR A 172 -7.56 -13.97 -0.29
CA TYR A 172 -7.03 -14.81 0.78
C TYR A 172 -5.51 -14.75 0.87
N LEU A 173 -4.99 -15.01 2.07
CA LEU A 173 -3.56 -15.20 2.31
C LEU A 173 -3.23 -16.69 2.35
N GLN A 174 -2.13 -17.05 1.72
CA GLN A 174 -1.53 -18.36 1.87
C GLN A 174 -0.22 -18.20 2.63
N SER A 175 -0.18 -18.70 3.86
CA SER A 175 1.11 -18.82 4.54
C SER A 175 1.96 -19.81 3.75
N GLY A 176 3.24 -19.48 3.49
CA GLY A 176 4.19 -20.33 2.76
C GLY A 176 4.60 -21.61 3.51
N ASN A 177 3.87 -21.97 4.56
CA ASN A 177 3.97 -23.21 5.31
C ASN A 177 2.78 -24.12 4.93
N PHE A 178 2.69 -25.32 5.51
CA PHE A 178 1.58 -26.24 5.27
C PHE A 178 0.26 -25.81 5.95
N ALA A 179 0.10 -24.54 6.35
CA ALA A 179 -1.15 -24.06 6.90
C ALA A 179 -2.21 -23.91 5.81
N ALA A 180 -3.47 -24.02 6.22
CA ALA A 180 -4.59 -23.76 5.33
C ALA A 180 -4.59 -22.29 4.85
N PRO A 181 -5.16 -22.01 3.66
CA PRO A 181 -5.40 -20.65 3.22
C PRO A 181 -6.31 -19.91 4.21
N GLU A 182 -6.07 -18.62 4.39
CA GLU A 182 -6.84 -17.71 5.25
C GLU A 182 -7.70 -16.78 4.39
N PRO A 183 -9.01 -17.03 4.24
CA PRO A 183 -9.90 -16.14 3.50
C PRO A 183 -10.04 -14.79 4.21
N LEU A 184 -9.96 -13.71 3.44
CA LEU A 184 -10.13 -12.34 3.93
C LEU A 184 -11.47 -11.77 3.47
N TRP A 185 -11.56 -11.37 2.20
CA TRP A 185 -12.80 -10.85 1.62
C TRP A 185 -13.46 -11.89 0.74
N ARG A 186 -14.77 -12.05 0.87
CA ARG A 186 -15.60 -12.95 0.06
C ARG A 186 -16.85 -12.20 -0.34
N SER A 187 -17.02 -11.91 -1.63
CA SER A 187 -18.15 -11.10 -2.12
C SER A 187 -19.51 -11.77 -1.97
N VAL A 188 -19.53 -13.09 -1.73
CA VAL A 188 -20.75 -13.83 -1.40
C VAL A 188 -21.31 -13.46 -0.02
N GLU A 189 -20.48 -12.90 0.86
CA GLU A 189 -20.91 -12.43 2.17
C GLU A 189 -21.45 -11.00 2.04
N PRO A 190 -22.73 -10.74 2.40
CA PRO A 190 -23.39 -9.46 2.12
C PRO A 190 -23.00 -8.32 3.06
N LYS A 191 -22.19 -8.59 4.08
CA LYS A 191 -21.78 -7.62 5.10
C LYS A 191 -20.40 -7.05 4.79
N ALA A 192 -20.13 -5.86 5.33
CA ALA A 192 -18.79 -5.31 5.30
C ALA A 192 -17.80 -6.24 6.02
N GLN A 193 -16.62 -6.44 5.42
CA GLN A 193 -15.62 -7.41 5.89
C GLN A 193 -14.30 -6.68 6.21
N PRO A 194 -14.05 -6.31 7.47
CA PRO A 194 -12.81 -5.66 7.88
C PRO A 194 -11.69 -6.67 8.14
N PHE A 195 -10.46 -6.32 7.78
CA PHE A 195 -9.25 -6.91 8.35
C PHE A 195 -8.22 -5.82 8.70
N TRP A 196 -7.35 -6.13 9.65
CA TRP A 196 -6.35 -5.20 10.17
C TRP A 196 -5.00 -5.38 9.45
N ALA A 197 -4.37 -4.26 9.09
CA ALA A 197 -2.99 -4.21 8.62
C ALA A 197 -2.19 -3.26 9.52
N GLU A 198 -1.10 -3.77 10.11
CA GLU A 198 -0.23 -2.95 10.97
C GLU A 198 0.40 -1.82 10.17
N VAL A 199 0.80 -0.74 10.85
CA VAL A 199 1.61 0.34 10.26
C VAL A 199 2.94 -0.21 9.75
N ASN A 200 3.47 0.38 8.68
CA ASN A 200 4.73 -0.04 8.05
C ASN A 200 4.73 -1.51 7.60
N THR A 201 3.61 -1.98 7.06
CA THR A 201 3.48 -3.31 6.45
C THR A 201 3.24 -3.22 4.95
N HIS A 202 3.64 -4.28 4.28
CA HIS A 202 3.44 -4.49 2.87
C HIS A 202 3.14 -5.98 2.64
N THR A 203 1.97 -6.26 2.08
CA THR A 203 1.49 -7.63 1.90
C THR A 203 0.78 -7.77 0.57
N HIS A 204 1.13 -8.83 -0.17
CA HIS A 204 0.35 -9.30 -1.31
C HIS A 204 -0.58 -10.44 -0.89
N ALA A 205 -1.68 -10.58 -1.62
CA ALA A 205 -2.68 -11.61 -1.39
C ALA A 205 -3.09 -12.26 -2.70
N ASN A 206 -3.77 -13.39 -2.61
CA ASN A 206 -4.43 -13.98 -3.77
C ASN A 206 -5.78 -13.28 -3.95
N TRP A 207 -6.11 -12.87 -5.18
CA TRP A 207 -7.45 -12.37 -5.54
C TRP A 207 -8.02 -13.27 -6.62
N VAL A 208 -9.18 -13.87 -6.34
CA VAL A 208 -9.83 -14.85 -7.20
C VAL A 208 -11.13 -14.28 -7.74
N PHE A 209 -11.24 -14.24 -9.06
CA PHE A 209 -12.46 -13.88 -9.79
C PHE A 209 -12.99 -15.11 -10.51
N THR A 210 -14.27 -15.42 -10.31
CA THR A 210 -14.87 -16.67 -10.83
C THR A 210 -15.46 -16.54 -12.22
N ALA A 211 -15.54 -15.33 -12.79
CA ALA A 211 -16.00 -15.07 -14.14
C ALA A 211 -15.21 -13.91 -14.78
N PRO A 212 -15.06 -13.87 -16.11
CA PRO A 212 -14.55 -12.69 -16.81
C PRO A 212 -15.61 -11.59 -16.84
N GLY A 213 -15.15 -10.34 -16.88
CA GLY A 213 -15.97 -9.14 -17.06
C GLY A 213 -15.50 -7.99 -16.17
N VAL A 214 -16.31 -6.93 -16.11
CA VAL A 214 -16.02 -5.74 -15.30
C VAL A 214 -16.41 -6.00 -13.86
N TYR A 215 -15.52 -5.66 -12.93
CA TYR A 215 -15.80 -5.65 -11.49
C TYR A 215 -15.57 -4.27 -10.90
N LEU A 216 -16.52 -3.83 -10.08
CA LEU A 216 -16.44 -2.63 -9.25
C LEU A 216 -16.39 -3.07 -7.79
N ILE A 217 -15.24 -2.83 -7.14
CA ILE A 217 -14.96 -3.30 -5.78
C ILE A 217 -14.80 -2.09 -4.87
N ALA A 218 -15.73 -1.90 -3.95
CA ALA A 218 -15.66 -0.80 -3.00
C ALA A 218 -14.86 -1.18 -1.76
N VAL A 219 -13.79 -0.43 -1.53
CA VAL A 219 -12.87 -0.64 -0.42
C VAL A 219 -12.84 0.61 0.44
N GLN A 220 -12.96 0.43 1.74
CA GLN A 220 -12.70 1.48 2.72
C GLN A 220 -11.38 1.21 3.45
N VAL A 221 -10.60 2.27 3.63
CA VAL A 221 -9.44 2.29 4.53
C VAL A 221 -9.69 3.29 5.65
N SER A 222 -9.59 2.84 6.90
CA SER A 222 -9.75 3.68 8.09
C SER A 222 -8.59 3.51 9.06
N ALA A 223 -8.25 4.56 9.81
CA ALA A 223 -7.20 4.53 10.81
C ALA A 223 -7.53 5.44 11.99
N ASN A 224 -7.03 5.08 13.17
CA ASN A 224 -6.96 6.00 14.31
C ASN A 224 -5.64 6.78 14.21
N LEU A 225 -5.73 8.10 14.29
CA LEU A 225 -4.59 8.99 14.36
C LEU A 225 -4.02 9.00 15.77
N ILE A 226 -2.73 9.32 15.91
CA ILE A 226 -2.06 9.48 17.21
C ILE A 226 -2.78 10.53 18.10
N GLY A 227 -3.43 11.52 17.48
CA GLY A 227 -4.25 12.53 18.16
C GLY A 227 -5.62 12.05 18.64
N GLY A 228 -6.00 10.80 18.40
CA GLY A 228 -7.27 10.19 18.83
C GLY A 228 -8.45 10.35 17.86
N GLU A 229 -8.29 11.10 16.77
CA GLU A 229 -9.28 11.18 15.69
C GLU A 229 -9.27 9.91 14.83
N THR A 230 -10.42 9.49 14.31
CA THR A 230 -10.52 8.44 13.29
C THR A 230 -10.70 9.07 11.91
N VAL A 231 -9.86 8.66 10.95
CA VAL A 231 -9.99 9.03 9.54
C VAL A 231 -10.43 7.82 8.72
N SER A 232 -11.12 8.09 7.61
CA SER A 232 -11.68 7.07 6.72
C SER A 232 -11.75 7.60 5.30
N ALA A 233 -11.50 6.72 4.32
CA ALA A 233 -11.78 6.98 2.92
C ALA A 233 -12.31 5.72 2.25
N THR A 234 -13.35 5.88 1.43
CA THR A 234 -13.89 4.84 0.56
C THR A 234 -13.52 5.16 -0.88
N ARG A 235 -13.09 4.15 -1.64
CA ARG A 235 -12.82 4.25 -3.09
C ARG A 235 -13.35 3.02 -3.80
N MET A 236 -13.62 3.20 -5.09
CA MET A 236 -13.99 2.13 -6.01
C MET A 236 -12.76 1.68 -6.78
N LEU A 237 -12.42 0.40 -6.67
CA LEU A 237 -11.44 -0.22 -7.55
C LEU A 237 -12.17 -0.77 -8.78
N ARG A 238 -11.59 -0.52 -9.95
CA ARG A 238 -12.10 -1.01 -11.23
C ARG A 238 -11.21 -2.10 -11.78
N PHE A 239 -11.80 -3.24 -12.09
CA PHE A 239 -11.11 -4.35 -12.73
C PHE A 239 -11.75 -4.69 -14.06
N ALA A 240 -10.91 -5.06 -15.01
CA ALA A 240 -11.31 -5.70 -16.25
C ALA A 240 -10.69 -7.10 -16.28
N VAL A 241 -11.52 -8.12 -16.05
CA VAL A 241 -11.08 -9.52 -15.86
C VAL A 241 -11.29 -10.31 -17.15
N GLY A 242 -10.25 -10.97 -17.63
CA GLY A 242 -10.19 -11.66 -18.92
C GLY A 242 -9.79 -10.73 -20.07
N ASP A 243 -9.08 -11.28 -21.06
CA ASP A 243 -8.56 -10.53 -22.21
C ASP A 243 -9.68 -9.97 -23.11
N GLY A 244 -10.85 -10.62 -23.09
CA GLY A 244 -12.04 -10.18 -23.83
C GLY A 244 -12.80 -9.01 -23.19
N THR A 245 -12.45 -8.58 -21.97
CA THR A 245 -13.20 -7.55 -21.25
C THR A 245 -12.73 -6.14 -21.64
N SER A 246 -13.67 -5.29 -22.06
CA SER A 246 -13.37 -3.93 -22.49
C SER A 246 -12.93 -3.02 -21.33
N VAL A 247 -11.80 -2.32 -21.50
CA VAL A 247 -11.36 -1.27 -20.55
C VAL A 247 -12.32 -0.08 -20.58
N ASP A 248 -12.85 0.26 -21.76
CA ASP A 248 -13.76 1.40 -21.90
C ASP A 248 -15.08 1.13 -21.18
N GLU A 249 -15.57 -0.12 -21.20
CA GLU A 249 -16.72 -0.52 -20.39
C GLU A 249 -16.40 -0.45 -18.90
N ALA A 250 -15.19 -0.85 -18.48
CA ALA A 250 -14.76 -0.72 -17.09
C ALA A 250 -14.71 0.75 -16.62
N TYR A 251 -14.28 1.67 -17.48
CA TYR A 251 -14.32 3.11 -17.18
C TYR A 251 -15.74 3.69 -17.16
N ALA A 252 -16.65 3.15 -17.97
CA ALA A 252 -18.03 3.61 -18.03
C ALA A 252 -18.90 3.01 -16.92
N ALA A 253 -18.48 1.90 -16.31
CA ALA A 253 -19.26 1.20 -15.29
C ALA A 253 -19.41 2.03 -14.01
N THR A 254 -20.61 1.94 -13.43
CA THR A 254 -20.99 2.59 -12.18
C THR A 254 -21.72 1.59 -11.30
N ALA A 255 -21.47 1.63 -9.98
CA ALA A 255 -22.21 0.85 -9.01
C ALA A 255 -22.62 1.75 -7.83
N ASP A 256 -23.84 1.54 -7.33
CA ASP A 256 -24.31 2.16 -6.09
C ASP A 256 -23.70 1.42 -4.90
N VAL A 257 -22.62 1.97 -4.35
CA VAL A 257 -21.98 1.39 -3.17
C VAL A 257 -22.08 2.34 -1.97
N PRO A 258 -22.56 1.84 -0.80
CA PRO A 258 -22.64 2.61 0.43
C PRO A 258 -21.34 3.35 0.78
N GLY A 259 -21.47 4.65 1.07
CA GLY A 259 -20.35 5.47 1.56
C GLY A 259 -19.47 6.10 0.48
N SER A 260 -19.80 5.95 -0.80
CA SER A 260 -19.27 6.80 -1.87
C SER A 260 -19.94 8.19 -1.80
N ALA A 261 -19.74 8.90 -0.69
CA ALA A 261 -20.13 10.30 -0.62
C ALA A 261 -19.20 11.09 -1.54
N GLU A 262 -19.79 11.54 -2.63
CA GLU A 262 -19.34 12.54 -3.59
C GLU A 262 -18.37 13.56 -2.97
N GLN A 263 -17.08 13.33 -3.16
CA GLN A 263 -16.06 14.36 -2.90
C GLN A 263 -16.06 15.30 -4.10
N ALA A 264 -17.10 16.13 -4.19
CA ALA A 264 -17.20 17.17 -5.20
C ALA A 264 -15.99 18.12 -5.08
N SER A 265 -15.31 18.34 -6.21
CA SER A 265 -14.36 19.44 -6.37
C SER A 265 -15.10 20.78 -6.25
N PRO A 266 -14.53 21.82 -5.61
CA PRO A 266 -15.18 23.12 -5.58
C PRO A 266 -15.05 23.78 -6.96
N ALA A 267 -16.13 23.76 -7.74
CA ALA A 267 -16.29 24.69 -8.85
C ALA A 267 -16.48 26.10 -8.27
N SER A 268 -15.63 27.01 -8.71
CA SER A 268 -15.70 28.45 -8.43
C SER A 268 -17.01 29.03 -8.93
N ASP A 269 -17.76 29.73 -8.08
CA ASP A 269 -18.53 30.88 -8.53
C ASP A 269 -18.49 32.03 -7.51
N ARG A 270 -18.33 33.22 -8.07
CA ARG A 270 -18.00 34.47 -7.39
C ARG A 270 -19.20 35.41 -7.48
N ALA A 271 -19.57 35.96 -6.31
CA ALA A 271 -20.36 37.18 -6.05
C ALA A 271 -21.89 37.10 -6.31
N GLU A 272 -22.80 37.74 -5.55
CA GLU A 272 -22.71 38.97 -4.75
C GLU A 272 -23.60 38.97 -3.49
N ASP A 273 -23.14 39.79 -2.53
CA ASP A 273 -23.77 40.62 -1.49
C ASP A 273 -25.16 40.35 -0.89
N GLY A 274 -25.16 40.37 0.46
CA GLY A 274 -26.32 40.60 1.31
C GLY A 274 -25.97 40.50 2.79
N LYS A 275 -25.60 41.61 3.43
CA LYS A 275 -25.54 41.79 4.90
C LYS A 275 -26.26 43.09 5.26
N PRO A 276 -26.65 43.37 6.53
CA PRO A 276 -26.58 42.53 7.74
C PRO A 276 -27.82 42.60 8.67
N ALA A 277 -27.94 41.63 9.58
CA ALA A 277 -28.49 41.76 10.95
C ALA A 277 -28.01 40.50 11.71
N GLY A 278 -27.46 40.52 12.92
CA GLY A 278 -27.73 41.34 14.09
C GLY A 278 -28.28 40.39 15.17
N GLU A 279 -27.53 40.23 16.27
CA GLU A 279 -27.87 39.49 17.52
C GLU A 279 -27.65 37.96 17.54
N SER A 280 -26.46 37.51 17.98
CA SER A 280 -26.27 36.21 18.68
C SER A 280 -24.90 36.09 19.39
N THR A 281 -24.20 37.17 19.72
CA THR A 281 -22.83 37.10 20.29
C THR A 281 -22.77 37.17 21.81
N THR A 282 -23.86 37.48 22.51
CA THR A 282 -23.85 37.63 23.97
C THR A 282 -24.21 36.35 24.74
N LEU A 283 -24.93 35.39 24.12
CA LEU A 283 -25.29 34.13 24.78
C LEU A 283 -24.18 33.07 24.76
N LEU A 284 -23.33 33.04 23.72
CA LEU A 284 -22.26 32.04 23.59
C LEU A 284 -21.09 32.26 24.58
N LEU A 285 -20.79 33.51 24.92
CA LEU A 285 -19.70 33.85 25.85
C LEU A 285 -20.02 33.48 27.31
N ALA A 286 -21.29 33.54 27.73
CA ALA A 286 -21.68 33.14 29.09
C ALA A 286 -21.58 31.62 29.30
N VAL A 287 -21.91 30.81 28.29
CA VAL A 287 -21.83 29.34 28.36
C VAL A 287 -20.37 28.87 28.39
N MET A 288 -19.47 29.51 27.63
CA MET A 288 -18.05 29.17 27.60
C MET A 288 -17.32 29.47 28.93
N VAL A 289 -17.70 30.55 29.63
CA VAL A 289 -17.12 30.89 30.95
C VAL A 289 -17.62 29.93 32.04
N ALA A 290 -18.88 29.49 31.99
CA ALA A 290 -19.40 28.52 32.96
C ALA A 290 -18.74 27.12 32.83
N LEU A 291 -18.48 26.66 31.59
CA LEU A 291 -17.85 25.36 31.33
C LEU A 291 -16.37 25.30 31.74
N THR A 292 -15.64 26.40 31.55
CA THR A 292 -14.22 26.50 31.94
C THR A 292 -14.04 26.51 33.46
N VAL A 293 -14.94 27.17 34.21
CA VAL A 293 -14.94 27.13 35.68
C VAL A 293 -15.27 25.71 36.19
N LEU A 294 -16.23 25.00 35.58
CA LEU A 294 -16.56 23.62 35.95
C LEU A 294 -15.40 22.64 35.71
N LEU A 295 -14.71 22.75 34.57
CA LEU A 295 -13.54 21.92 34.25
C LEU A 295 -12.35 22.17 35.18
N ALA A 296 -12.07 23.44 35.50
CA ALA A 296 -11.01 23.80 36.45
C ALA A 296 -11.30 23.26 37.86
N THR A 297 -12.56 23.30 38.29
CA THR A 297 -12.96 22.80 39.62
C THR A 297 -12.87 21.27 39.70
N GLY A 298 -13.23 20.56 38.62
CA GLY A 298 -13.08 19.10 38.52
C GLY A 298 -11.62 18.64 38.57
N LEU A 299 -10.72 19.35 37.88
CA LEU A 299 -9.29 19.05 37.86
C LEU A 299 -8.65 19.25 39.25
N VAL A 300 -9.02 20.30 39.97
CA VAL A 300 -8.53 20.56 41.34
C VAL A 300 -9.00 19.45 42.30
N LEU A 301 -10.24 18.99 42.20
CA LEU A 301 -10.77 17.91 43.04
C LEU A 301 -10.08 16.57 42.76
N LEU A 302 -9.75 16.26 41.51
CA LEU A 302 -8.99 15.07 41.12
C LEU A 302 -7.55 15.09 41.67
N LEU A 303 -6.88 16.24 41.57
CA LEU A 303 -5.52 16.41 42.11
C LEU A 303 -5.49 16.33 43.64
N LEU A 304 -6.52 16.84 44.32
CA LEU A 304 -6.65 16.71 45.78
C LEU A 304 -6.95 15.26 46.22
N ARG A 305 -7.75 14.52 45.45
CA ARG A 305 -7.99 13.08 45.68
C ARG A 305 -6.73 12.24 45.46
N GLY A 306 -5.97 12.49 44.40
CA GLY A 306 -4.70 11.82 44.13
C GLY A 306 -3.65 12.07 45.21
N ARG A 307 -3.57 13.30 45.74
CA ARG A 307 -2.67 13.66 46.85
C ARG A 307 -3.05 12.98 48.18
N ARG A 308 -4.35 12.73 48.41
CA ARG A 308 -4.81 11.97 49.60
C ARG A 308 -4.50 10.48 49.48
N ALA A 309 -4.75 9.88 48.31
CA ALA A 309 -4.42 8.47 48.05
C ALA A 309 -2.91 8.19 48.19
N LYS A 310 -2.06 9.08 47.67
CA LYS A 310 -0.60 8.97 47.82
C LYS A 310 -0.13 9.03 49.28
N ARG A 311 -0.71 9.93 50.09
CA ARG A 311 -0.41 10.03 51.54
C ARG A 311 -0.90 8.83 52.35
N GLN A 312 -1.92 8.12 51.87
CA GLN A 312 -2.44 6.90 52.51
C GLN A 312 -1.51 5.70 52.21
N ALA A 313 -1.07 5.55 50.96
CA ALA A 313 -0.10 4.54 50.56
C ALA A 313 1.28 4.73 51.23
N GLU A 314 1.74 5.97 51.41
CA GLU A 314 2.99 6.28 52.13
C GLU A 314 2.92 5.97 53.64
N ARG A 315 1.71 6.00 54.24
CA ARG A 315 1.49 5.60 55.64
C ARG A 315 1.44 4.09 55.83
N GLU A 316 0.89 3.37 54.84
CA GLU A 316 0.79 1.90 54.86
C GLU A 316 2.15 1.23 54.54
N GLY A 317 2.99 1.86 53.71
CA GLY A 317 4.35 1.39 53.40
C GLY A 317 5.40 1.64 54.50
N GLY A 318 5.16 2.58 55.42
CA GLY A 318 6.09 2.93 56.52
C GLY A 318 6.07 1.97 57.71
N THR A 319 5.08 1.07 57.79
CA THR A 319 4.88 0.14 58.92
C THR A 319 5.51 -1.25 58.74
N SER A 320 6.18 -1.53 57.62
CA SER A 320 6.70 -2.88 57.31
C SER A 320 8.20 -3.11 57.55
N LEU A 321 8.95 -2.15 58.11
CA LEU A 321 10.39 -2.31 58.38
C LEU A 321 10.73 -1.98 59.84
N SER A 322 10.31 -2.84 60.77
CA SER A 322 10.96 -2.98 62.08
C SER A 322 10.50 -4.27 62.75
N GLY A 323 11.27 -5.35 62.60
CA GLY A 323 11.06 -6.57 63.36
C GLY A 323 11.75 -7.79 62.77
N GLY A 324 13.05 -7.92 63.00
CA GLY A 324 13.80 -9.10 62.58
C GLY A 324 15.27 -9.04 62.99
N ASP A 325 15.53 -9.10 64.30
CA ASP A 325 16.82 -9.59 64.81
C ASP A 325 16.61 -10.15 66.23
N ARG A 326 16.58 -11.48 66.32
CA ARG A 326 17.06 -12.33 67.42
C ARG A 326 16.90 -13.79 67.04
#